data_AF-A0A8H5HHY4-F1
#
_entry.id   AF-A0A8H5HHY4-F1
#
_cell.length_a   1.000
_cell.length_b   1.000
_cell.length_c   1.000
_cell.angle_alpha   90.00
_cell.angle_beta   90.00
_cell.angle_gamma   90.00
#
_symmetry.space_group_name_H-M   'P 1'
#
loop_
_entity.id
_entity.type
_entity.pdbx_description
1 polymer ?
#
loop_
_entity_poly.entity_id
_entity_poly.type
_entity_poly.pdbx_seq_one_letter_code
_entity_poly.pdbx_strand_id
1 'polypeptide(L)'
;MPLTKYIPGEAHLSYAASDGTIGIFKITQSLEDSPNPEKVHPELRLAFGANVRVHEPNNAGVTGLSWVEIPNKGVREFLFTLNPAYSIYGAHLHRRLVGRAIVVSYSIPRNFRLAPQLYTPRPASNTYGASMRFDPSIALASTDSPVTSQSLSNASRSVFIQSEEGAEFSDMNRITGLASYDGSSTFIWIQEASRPSDFSYKHDAKHSSTLLVAGLWDDLNADDALLCELEEVLNGAKTSAGKAPLHLLRPFFFRLRDKAKLSALHPRILEILRPQAEDHSAHVKVAAWPSMTPDLRTVFRTSLVRHLFGWDVLLQLRMRLSLADFAWKHSDSEEQQEECGLVAQSLLTAISHRVLRTIIRHLAAAVNLLTPNDIPFVLRVVVQSLLPGSPADLSAEGHNLQTISQTAVFPDPHQVPVANSFNELCPACRVEVPLQDITTAVCANGHTWGQSAFQLPAPDILKVAYVSSARCSITTFILSTPLVRTCIGCSRKAFLPLSTPNSPSQNWLPDAARGWIVEELLEAVHRCLFCNNSFVSVL
;
A
#
# COMPACT_ATOMS: atom_id res chain seq x y z
N MET A 1 -19.20 25.41 -24.20
CA MET A 1 -19.97 24.14 -24.16
C MET A 1 -20.77 24.14 -22.87
N PRO A 2 -22.10 23.97 -22.89
CA PRO A 2 -22.88 23.86 -21.66
C PRO A 2 -22.40 22.63 -20.88
N LEU A 3 -21.99 22.82 -19.63
CA LEU A 3 -21.56 21.74 -18.74
C LEU A 3 -22.70 20.73 -18.63
N THR A 4 -22.41 19.48 -18.96
CA THR A 4 -23.28 18.32 -18.78
C THR A 4 -23.80 18.32 -17.35
N LYS A 5 -25.13 18.24 -17.18
CA LYS A 5 -25.85 18.25 -15.91
C LYS A 5 -25.19 17.27 -14.93
N TYR A 6 -24.47 17.79 -13.92
CA TYR A 6 -23.77 16.97 -12.95
C TYR A 6 -24.80 16.20 -12.11
N ILE A 7 -24.66 14.88 -12.02
CA ILE A 7 -25.53 14.06 -11.17
C ILE A 7 -25.03 14.27 -9.73
N PRO A 8 -25.87 14.75 -8.80
CA PRO A 8 -25.45 14.94 -7.42
C PRO A 8 -25.04 13.59 -6.81
N GLY A 9 -23.91 13.59 -6.11
CA GLY A 9 -23.47 12.44 -5.33
C GLY A 9 -24.33 12.31 -4.06
N GLU A 10 -24.67 11.09 -3.67
CA GLU A 10 -25.39 10.83 -2.42
C GLU A 10 -24.55 9.92 -1.53
N ALA A 11 -24.40 10.31 -0.27
CA ALA A 11 -23.73 9.55 0.78
C ALA A 11 -24.63 9.48 2.02
N HIS A 12 -24.42 8.48 2.87
CA HIS A 12 -25.13 8.34 4.14
C HIS A 12 -24.12 8.28 5.29
N LEU A 13 -24.36 9.07 6.34
CA LEU A 13 -23.54 9.13 7.54
C LEU A 13 -24.36 8.68 8.74
N SER A 14 -23.96 7.60 9.40
CA SER A 14 -24.56 7.18 10.66
C SER A 14 -23.96 7.95 11.84
N TYR A 15 -24.77 8.17 12.88
CA TYR A 15 -24.32 8.74 14.15
C TYR A 15 -24.98 7.99 15.31
N ALA A 16 -24.32 8.04 16.47
CA ALA A 16 -24.88 7.61 17.74
C ALA A 16 -24.78 8.76 18.74
N ALA A 17 -25.78 8.87 19.60
CA ALA A 17 -25.79 9.80 20.73
C ALA A 17 -25.54 9.04 22.05
N SER A 18 -25.14 9.78 23.08
CA SER A 18 -24.84 9.23 24.41
C SER A 18 -26.04 8.58 25.10
N ASP A 19 -27.26 8.89 24.67
CA ASP A 19 -28.51 8.32 25.17
C ASP A 19 -28.91 7.01 24.45
N GLY A 20 -28.05 6.48 23.58
CA GLY A 20 -28.31 5.27 22.82
C GLY A 20 -29.09 5.48 21.52
N THR A 21 -29.43 6.72 21.17
CA THR A 21 -30.06 7.04 19.88
C THR A 21 -29.08 6.73 18.75
N ILE A 22 -29.58 6.12 17.68
CA ILE A 22 -28.81 5.92 16.46
C ILE A 22 -29.61 6.48 15.30
N GLY A 23 -28.97 7.28 14.45
CA GLY A 23 -29.60 7.80 13.25
C GLY A 23 -28.68 7.88 12.06
N ILE A 24 -29.24 8.31 10.94
CA ILE A 24 -28.54 8.45 9.66
C ILE A 24 -28.85 9.84 9.08
N PHE A 25 -27.80 10.54 8.67
CA PHE A 25 -27.90 11.70 7.79
C PHE A 25 -27.69 11.28 6.35
N LYS A 26 -28.59 11.69 5.46
CA LYS A 26 -28.33 11.72 4.04
C LYS A 26 -27.48 12.95 3.72
N ILE A 27 -26.37 12.78 3.03
CA ILE A 27 -25.49 13.87 2.57
C ILE A 27 -25.57 13.89 1.05
N THR A 28 -26.05 14.99 0.48
CA THR A 28 -26.09 15.20 -0.95
C THR A 28 -24.99 16.19 -1.33
N GLN A 29 -24.17 15.80 -2.29
CA GLN A 29 -23.04 16.57 -2.78
C GLN A 29 -23.36 17.06 -4.19
N SER A 30 -23.39 18.38 -4.39
CA SER A 30 -23.55 19.02 -5.70
C SER A 30 -22.27 19.77 -6.06
N LEU A 31 -21.90 19.73 -7.34
CA LEU A 31 -20.99 20.71 -7.93
C LEU A 31 -21.85 21.85 -8.46
N GLU A 32 -21.64 23.05 -7.96
CA GLU A 32 -22.33 24.25 -8.45
C GLU A 32 -21.28 25.20 -9.05
N ASP A 33 -21.63 25.84 -10.16
CA ASP A 33 -20.78 26.88 -10.72
C ASP A 33 -20.62 28.01 -9.69
N SER A 34 -19.39 28.48 -9.49
CA SER A 34 -19.16 29.54 -8.52
C SER A 34 -19.92 30.80 -8.97
N PRO A 35 -20.71 31.44 -8.10
CA PRO A 35 -21.39 32.69 -8.45
C PRO A 35 -20.38 33.84 -8.66
N ASN A 36 -19.11 33.64 -8.28
CA ASN A 36 -18.04 34.58 -8.54
C ASN A 36 -17.41 34.31 -9.92
N PRO A 37 -17.55 35.22 -10.91
CA PRO A 37 -16.99 35.04 -12.25
C PRO A 37 -15.45 34.96 -12.27
N GLU A 38 -14.76 35.37 -11.21
CA GLU A 38 -13.31 35.24 -11.09
C GLU A 38 -12.85 33.83 -10.67
N LYS A 39 -13.74 33.01 -10.09
CA LYS A 39 -13.43 31.63 -9.72
C LYS A 39 -13.78 30.70 -10.87
N VAL A 40 -12.76 30.31 -11.63
CA VAL A 40 -12.87 29.41 -12.81
C VAL A 40 -13.20 27.95 -12.44
N HIS A 41 -13.29 27.63 -11.14
CA HIS A 41 -13.53 26.26 -10.67
C HIS A 41 -14.90 26.11 -10.02
N PRO A 42 -15.65 25.04 -10.33
CA PRO A 42 -16.92 24.75 -9.68
C PRO A 42 -16.71 24.52 -8.18
N GLU A 43 -17.66 25.00 -7.39
CA GLU A 43 -17.64 24.91 -5.94
C GLU A 43 -18.42 23.67 -5.49
N LEU A 44 -17.86 22.96 -4.52
CA LEU A 44 -18.49 21.78 -3.96
C LEU A 44 -19.44 22.19 -2.84
N ARG A 45 -20.74 21.90 -2.98
CA ARG A 45 -21.74 22.09 -1.93
C ARG A 45 -22.18 20.76 -1.33
N LEU A 46 -22.30 20.76 0.00
CA LEU A 46 -22.81 19.64 0.78
C LEU A 46 -24.13 20.05 1.42
N ALA A 47 -25.19 19.30 1.14
CA ALA A 47 -26.50 19.44 1.76
C ALA A 47 -26.76 18.23 2.68
N PHE A 48 -27.19 18.51 3.90
CA PHE A 48 -27.55 17.47 4.86
C PHE A 48 -29.07 17.31 4.85
N GLY A 49 -29.54 16.15 4.43
CA GLY A 49 -30.94 15.75 4.41
C GLY A 49 -31.48 15.40 5.80
N ALA A 50 -32.75 15.02 5.85
CA ALA A 50 -33.43 14.68 7.08
C ALA A 50 -32.73 13.54 7.83
N ASN A 51 -32.65 13.71 9.15
CA ASN A 51 -32.15 12.71 10.07
C ASN A 51 -33.17 11.59 10.21
N VAL A 52 -32.83 10.39 9.76
CA VAL A 52 -33.64 9.19 9.98
C VAL A 52 -33.16 8.53 11.27
N ARG A 53 -33.98 8.56 12.32
CA ARG A 53 -33.73 7.78 13.53
C ARG A 53 -33.94 6.30 13.23
N VAL A 54 -32.89 5.52 13.44
CA VAL A 54 -32.89 4.07 13.28
C VAL A 54 -33.19 3.38 14.60
N HIS A 55 -32.69 3.96 15.71
CA HIS A 55 -32.87 3.45 17.06
C HIS A 55 -33.21 4.60 18.00
N GLU A 56 -34.24 4.44 18.82
CA GLU A 56 -34.67 5.42 19.83
C GLU A 56 -33.73 5.42 21.05
N PRO A 57 -33.70 6.50 21.84
CA PRO A 57 -32.94 6.53 23.09
C PRO A 57 -33.31 5.36 24.00
N ASN A 58 -32.31 4.65 24.51
CA ASN A 58 -32.49 3.57 25.49
C ASN A 58 -31.58 3.72 26.71
N ASN A 59 -30.86 4.84 26.82
CA ASN A 59 -29.84 5.13 27.83
C ASN A 59 -28.68 4.12 27.88
N ALA A 60 -28.58 3.21 26.90
CA ALA A 60 -27.42 2.36 26.74
C ALA A 60 -26.39 3.12 25.89
N GLY A 61 -25.18 3.30 26.42
CA GLY A 61 -24.10 3.89 25.64
C GLY A 61 -23.80 3.03 24.41
N VAL A 62 -23.83 3.64 23.22
CA VAL A 62 -23.39 3.00 21.99
C VAL A 62 -21.87 3.00 21.96
N THR A 63 -21.26 1.82 21.98
CA THR A 63 -19.80 1.67 22.00
C THR A 63 -19.19 1.55 20.60
N GLY A 64 -20.02 1.36 19.58
CA GLY A 64 -19.56 1.29 18.19
C GLY A 64 -20.70 1.26 17.17
N LEU A 65 -20.43 1.81 15.99
CA LEU A 65 -21.28 1.73 14.81
C LEU A 65 -20.43 1.20 13.65
N SER A 66 -20.91 0.18 12.94
CA SER A 66 -20.26 -0.32 11.72
C SER A 66 -21.27 -0.58 10.62
N TRP A 67 -20.86 -0.30 9.38
CA TRP A 67 -21.60 -0.70 8.19
C TRP A 67 -21.24 -2.14 7.85
N VAL A 68 -22.24 -3.02 7.74
CA VAL A 68 -22.02 -4.41 7.34
C VAL A 68 -22.75 -4.68 6.03
N GLU A 69 -22.00 -5.12 5.03
CA GLU A 69 -22.57 -5.60 3.78
C GLU A 69 -22.89 -7.08 3.94
N ILE A 70 -24.16 -7.46 3.84
CA ILE A 70 -24.57 -8.86 3.94
C ILE A 70 -24.63 -9.45 2.53
N PRO A 71 -23.81 -10.47 2.22
CA PRO A 71 -23.85 -11.16 0.93
C PRO A 71 -25.27 -11.64 0.61
N ASN A 72 -25.62 -11.66 -0.68
CA ASN A 72 -26.91 -12.13 -1.23
C ASN A 72 -28.16 -11.31 -0.90
N LYS A 73 -28.07 -10.24 -0.10
CA LYS A 73 -29.20 -9.34 0.16
C LYS A 73 -29.16 -8.04 -0.65
N GLY A 74 -28.02 -7.68 -1.25
CA GLY A 74 -27.85 -6.44 -2.01
C GLY A 74 -28.14 -5.16 -1.22
N VAL A 75 -28.21 -5.27 0.12
CA VAL A 75 -28.56 -4.20 1.06
C VAL A 75 -27.52 -4.23 2.18
N ARG A 76 -26.93 -3.08 2.50
CA ARG A 76 -26.11 -2.91 3.70
C ARG A 76 -27.03 -2.87 4.92
N GLU A 77 -26.81 -3.76 5.88
CA GLU A 77 -27.53 -3.79 7.15
C GLU A 77 -26.66 -3.18 8.26
N PHE A 78 -27.30 -2.76 9.36
CA PHE A 78 -26.62 -2.19 10.52
C PHE A 78 -26.17 -3.28 11.49
N LEU A 79 -24.93 -3.20 11.97
CA LEU A 79 -24.52 -3.90 13.19
C LEU A 79 -24.26 -2.87 14.28
N PHE A 80 -24.98 -3.01 15.40
CA PHE A 80 -24.78 -2.19 16.60
C PHE A 80 -24.30 -3.09 17.73
N THR A 81 -23.23 -2.69 18.40
CA THR A 81 -22.78 -3.36 19.63
C THR A 81 -23.27 -2.54 20.82
N LEU A 82 -24.23 -3.08 21.57
CA LEU A 82 -24.65 -2.52 22.87
C LEU A 82 -23.76 -3.11 23.96
N ASN A 83 -23.35 -2.30 24.93
CA ASN A 83 -22.66 -2.77 26.12
C ASN A 83 -23.63 -3.62 26.97
N PRO A 84 -23.33 -4.89 27.32
CA PRO A 84 -24.26 -5.75 28.07
C PRO A 84 -24.35 -5.41 29.58
N ALA A 85 -23.84 -4.26 30.04
CA ALA A 85 -23.77 -3.97 31.47
C ALA A 85 -25.12 -3.95 32.21
N TYR A 86 -26.28 -3.89 31.54
CA TYR A 86 -27.58 -4.10 32.18
C TYR A 86 -28.61 -4.74 31.23
N SER A 87 -28.85 -6.04 31.38
CA SER A 87 -30.12 -6.67 30.98
C SER A 87 -30.24 -8.06 31.62
N ILE A 88 -30.70 -8.08 32.88
CA ILE A 88 -31.38 -9.25 33.44
C ILE A 88 -32.87 -9.02 33.12
N TYR A 89 -33.41 -9.86 32.22
CA TYR A 89 -34.76 -9.87 31.62
C TYR A 89 -35.10 -8.85 30.51
N GLY A 90 -35.48 -9.38 29.32
CA GLY A 90 -36.46 -8.74 28.44
C GLY A 90 -36.13 -8.65 26.94
N ALA A 91 -36.82 -9.49 26.15
CA ALA A 91 -37.15 -9.39 24.71
C ALA A 91 -36.39 -8.40 23.79
N HIS A 92 -35.67 -8.92 22.79
CA HIS A 92 -35.18 -8.13 21.65
C HIS A 92 -36.25 -7.98 20.55
N LEU A 93 -36.63 -6.74 20.25
CA LEU A 93 -37.48 -6.38 19.12
C LEU A 93 -36.61 -6.26 17.85
N HIS A 94 -36.89 -7.07 16.83
CA HIS A 94 -36.35 -6.88 15.49
C HIS A 94 -37.23 -5.89 14.70
N ARG A 95 -36.67 -4.75 14.26
CA ARG A 95 -37.27 -3.93 13.20
C ARG A 95 -36.39 -3.97 11.94
N ARG A 96 -37.03 -4.30 10.82
CA ARG A 96 -36.44 -4.48 9.49
C ARG A 96 -36.54 -3.16 8.73
N LEU A 97 -35.44 -2.66 8.18
CA LEU A 97 -35.42 -1.53 7.25
C LEU A 97 -34.92 -2.00 5.89
N VAL A 98 -35.70 -1.74 4.84
CA VAL A 98 -35.38 -2.06 3.46
C VAL A 98 -35.09 -0.74 2.75
N GLY A 99 -33.83 -0.53 2.35
CA GLY A 99 -33.43 0.64 1.55
C GLY A 99 -32.29 0.27 0.62
N ARG A 100 -32.45 0.55 -0.68
CA ARG A 100 -31.37 0.44 -1.67
C ARG A 100 -30.44 1.65 -1.54
N ALA A 101 -29.13 1.43 -1.43
CA ALA A 101 -28.14 2.49 -1.45
C ALA A 101 -27.06 2.19 -2.50
N ILE A 102 -26.79 3.17 -3.36
CA ILE A 102 -25.61 3.22 -4.23
C ILE A 102 -24.57 4.05 -3.48
N VAL A 103 -23.40 3.49 -3.21
CA VAL A 103 -22.29 4.23 -2.56
C VAL A 103 -21.21 4.51 -3.58
N VAL A 104 -21.00 5.79 -3.88
CA VAL A 104 -19.82 6.25 -4.59
C VAL A 104 -18.73 6.55 -3.56
N SER A 105 -17.64 5.78 -3.57
CA SER A 105 -16.47 6.05 -2.73
C SER A 105 -15.65 7.18 -3.35
N TYR A 106 -15.44 8.28 -2.63
CA TYR A 106 -14.53 9.36 -3.05
C TYR A 106 -13.29 9.46 -2.16
N SER A 107 -12.17 9.76 -2.81
CA SER A 107 -10.93 10.24 -2.22
C SER A 107 -10.98 11.78 -2.12
N ILE A 108 -10.76 12.32 -0.92
CA ILE A 108 -10.74 13.77 -0.66
C ILE A 108 -9.50 14.40 -1.34
N PRO A 109 -9.60 15.57 -1.99
CA PRO A 109 -8.44 16.28 -2.53
C PRO A 109 -7.44 16.66 -1.43
N ARG A 110 -6.14 16.47 -1.70
CA ARG A 110 -5.00 16.56 -0.77
C ARG A 110 -4.75 17.92 -0.07
N ASN A 111 -5.62 18.93 -0.20
CA ASN A 111 -5.32 20.30 0.28
C ASN A 111 -6.10 20.77 1.52
N PHE A 112 -6.83 19.89 2.22
CA PHE A 112 -7.42 20.23 3.52
C PHE A 112 -6.46 19.88 4.66
N ARG A 113 -5.76 20.90 5.20
CA ARG A 113 -5.08 20.80 6.51
C ARG A 113 -6.05 21.26 7.60
N LEU A 114 -6.73 20.31 8.24
CA LEU A 114 -7.21 20.52 9.60
C LEU A 114 -6.00 20.32 10.53
N ALA A 115 -5.58 21.37 11.24
CA ALA A 115 -4.60 21.25 12.30
C ALA A 115 -5.33 20.76 13.57
N PRO A 116 -5.06 19.55 14.09
CA PRO A 116 -5.47 19.20 15.43
C PRO A 116 -4.33 19.61 16.37
N GLN A 117 -4.48 20.75 17.06
CA GLN A 117 -3.74 20.96 18.30
C GLN A 117 -4.36 20.06 19.37
N LEU A 118 -3.87 18.82 19.46
CA LEU A 118 -4.08 17.96 20.62
C LEU A 118 -2.89 18.14 21.56
N TYR A 119 -3.11 18.90 22.63
CA TYR A 119 -2.23 18.94 23.78
C TYR A 119 -2.21 17.54 24.41
N THR A 120 -1.07 16.86 24.35
CA THR A 120 -0.82 15.65 25.14
C THR A 120 0.09 16.01 26.32
N PRO A 121 -0.36 15.85 27.58
CA PRO A 121 0.54 15.95 28.71
C PRO A 121 1.52 14.77 28.66
N ARG A 122 2.82 15.07 28.81
CA ARG A 122 3.91 14.08 28.92
C ARG A 122 3.72 13.25 30.21
N PRO A 123 3.57 11.92 30.15
CA PRO A 123 3.77 11.08 31.32
C PRO A 123 5.27 10.81 31.50
N ALA A 124 5.73 10.90 32.75
CA ALA A 124 7.05 10.43 33.14
C ALA A 124 7.11 8.90 33.04
N SER A 125 8.21 8.40 32.47
CA SER A 125 8.69 7.01 32.43
C SER A 125 7.70 5.91 32.85
N ASN A 126 6.89 5.43 31.91
CA ASN A 126 6.31 4.10 31.98
C ASN A 126 6.95 3.22 30.89
N THR A 127 7.56 2.13 31.32
CA THR A 127 8.06 1.05 30.46
C THR A 127 6.86 0.34 29.84
N TYR A 128 6.61 0.60 28.56
CA TYR A 128 5.64 -0.16 27.77
C TYR A 128 6.31 -1.44 27.27
N GLY A 129 6.03 -2.57 27.92
CA GLY A 129 6.36 -3.88 27.38
C GLY A 129 5.29 -4.32 26.39
N ALA A 130 5.51 -4.10 25.09
CA ALA A 130 4.65 -4.69 24.05
C ALA A 130 5.14 -6.11 23.74
N SER A 131 4.43 -7.12 24.25
CA SER A 131 4.64 -8.52 23.86
C SER A 131 3.68 -8.87 22.73
N MET A 132 4.18 -8.90 21.49
CA MET A 132 3.39 -9.29 20.32
C MET A 132 3.49 -10.80 20.14
N ARG A 133 2.43 -11.55 20.49
CA ARG A 133 2.34 -13.00 20.21
C ARG A 133 1.84 -13.19 18.77
N PHE A 134 2.63 -13.88 17.96
CA PHE A 134 2.40 -14.06 16.51
C PHE A 134 1.79 -15.41 16.13
N ASP A 135 1.10 -16.08 17.06
CA ASP A 135 0.44 -17.35 16.77
C ASP A 135 -1.07 -17.16 16.66
N PRO A 136 -1.59 -16.62 15.54
CA PRO A 136 -3.02 -16.61 15.26
C PRO A 136 -3.39 -18.01 14.78
N SER A 137 -3.45 -18.98 15.68
CA SER A 137 -4.15 -20.22 15.37
C SER A 137 -5.64 -19.88 15.27
N ILE A 138 -6.15 -19.85 14.05
CA ILE A 138 -7.56 -19.62 13.79
C ILE A 138 -8.27 -20.92 14.15
N ALA A 139 -8.93 -20.98 15.30
CA ALA A 139 -9.91 -22.02 15.54
C ALA A 139 -11.16 -21.72 14.71
N LEU A 140 -11.34 -22.47 13.62
CA LEU A 140 -12.54 -22.39 12.79
C LEU A 140 -13.70 -23.11 13.51
N ALA A 141 -14.85 -22.46 13.57
CA ALA A 141 -16.07 -23.04 14.12
C ALA A 141 -16.99 -23.45 12.96
N SER A 142 -16.94 -24.73 12.58
CA SER A 142 -17.72 -25.26 11.46
C SER A 142 -19.22 -25.19 11.76
N THR A 143 -19.95 -24.26 11.14
CA THR A 143 -21.41 -24.34 11.11
C THR A 143 -21.96 -23.82 9.79
N ASP A 144 -22.71 -24.66 9.06
CA ASP A 144 -23.62 -24.28 7.96
C ASP A 144 -24.80 -23.37 8.41
N SER A 145 -24.72 -22.83 9.62
CA SER A 145 -25.79 -22.05 10.23
C SER A 145 -25.69 -20.58 9.80
N PRO A 146 -26.83 -19.89 9.58
CA PRO A 146 -26.82 -18.47 9.30
C PRO A 146 -26.07 -17.71 10.40
N VAL A 147 -25.33 -16.66 10.01
CA VAL A 147 -24.65 -15.79 10.98
C VAL A 147 -25.68 -15.18 11.92
N THR A 148 -25.62 -15.54 13.20
CA THR A 148 -26.49 -15.02 14.26
C THR A 148 -25.67 -14.25 15.29
N SER A 149 -26.30 -13.38 16.07
CA SER A 149 -25.63 -12.71 17.19
C SER A 149 -25.02 -13.70 18.18
N GLN A 150 -25.68 -14.85 18.40
CA GLN A 150 -25.19 -15.91 19.26
C GLN A 150 -23.94 -16.58 18.69
N SER A 151 -23.90 -16.88 17.38
CA SER A 151 -22.72 -17.49 16.76
C SER A 151 -21.52 -16.55 16.78
N LEU A 152 -21.73 -15.25 16.51
CA LEU A 152 -20.68 -14.23 16.62
C LEU A 152 -20.15 -14.08 18.05
N SER A 153 -21.05 -14.09 19.04
CA SER A 153 -20.66 -14.01 20.45
C SER A 153 -19.85 -15.24 20.88
N ASN A 154 -20.27 -16.43 20.44
CA ASN A 154 -19.54 -17.68 20.69
C ASN A 154 -18.16 -17.67 20.02
N ALA A 155 -18.06 -17.22 18.76
CA ALA A 155 -16.80 -17.11 18.04
C ALA A 155 -15.85 -16.12 18.72
N SER A 156 -16.34 -14.92 19.05
CA SER A 156 -15.58 -13.91 19.78
C SER A 156 -15.09 -14.42 21.15
N ARG A 157 -15.95 -15.16 21.88
CA ARG A 157 -15.57 -15.78 23.15
C ARG A 157 -14.53 -16.87 22.98
N SER A 158 -14.64 -17.68 21.94
CA SER A 158 -13.66 -18.73 21.62
C SER A 158 -12.27 -18.11 21.36
N VAL A 159 -12.22 -17.03 20.57
CA VAL A 159 -10.98 -16.28 20.31
C VAL A 159 -10.41 -15.69 21.60
N PHE A 160 -11.25 -15.15 22.48
CA PHE A 160 -10.81 -14.64 23.79
C PHE A 160 -10.14 -15.73 24.64
N ILE A 161 -10.79 -16.89 24.78
CA ILE A 161 -10.25 -18.01 25.57
C ILE A 161 -8.91 -18.51 25.00
N GLN A 162 -8.74 -18.46 23.68
CA GLN A 162 -7.50 -18.87 23.02
C GLN A 162 -6.36 -17.86 23.17
N SER A 163 -6.69 -16.56 23.15
CA SER A 163 -5.70 -15.48 23.21
C SER A 163 -5.26 -15.15 24.62
N GLU A 164 -6.11 -15.36 25.63
CA GLU A 164 -5.82 -15.10 27.04
C GLU A 164 -5.46 -16.40 27.78
N GLU A 165 -4.20 -16.53 28.20
CA GLU A 165 -3.75 -17.69 28.98
C GLU A 165 -4.45 -17.78 30.33
N GLY A 166 -5.13 -18.89 30.57
CA GLY A 166 -5.82 -19.15 31.84
C GLY A 166 -7.15 -18.41 31.98
N ALA A 167 -7.76 -17.93 30.88
CA ALA A 167 -9.08 -17.35 30.92
C ALA A 167 -10.13 -18.33 31.49
N GLU A 168 -10.82 -17.89 32.54
CA GLU A 168 -11.91 -18.61 33.21
C GLU A 168 -13.26 -18.20 32.65
N PHE A 169 -14.32 -18.97 32.97
CA PHE A 169 -15.69 -18.61 32.58
C PHE A 169 -16.14 -17.26 33.16
N SER A 170 -15.63 -16.88 34.34
CA SER A 170 -15.90 -15.59 34.99
C SER A 170 -15.16 -14.41 34.40
N ASP A 171 -14.10 -14.64 33.61
CA ASP A 171 -13.39 -13.56 32.93
C ASP A 171 -14.28 -12.98 31.82
N MET A 172 -14.51 -11.68 31.86
CA MET A 172 -15.28 -10.95 30.84
C MET A 172 -14.33 -10.37 29.80
N ASN A 173 -14.65 -10.60 28.52
CA ASN A 173 -13.95 -9.96 27.41
C ASN A 173 -14.50 -8.55 27.21
N ARG A 174 -13.66 -7.53 27.45
CA ARG A 174 -13.95 -6.15 27.08
C ARG A 174 -13.34 -5.84 25.72
N ILE A 175 -14.17 -5.81 24.69
CA ILE A 175 -13.77 -5.43 23.33
C ILE A 175 -13.87 -3.91 23.16
N THR A 176 -12.79 -3.29 22.71
CA THR A 176 -12.69 -1.87 22.40
C THR A 176 -12.33 -1.68 20.93
N GLY A 177 -13.27 -1.11 20.17
CA GLY A 177 -13.13 -0.89 18.73
C GLY A 177 -13.18 -2.21 17.97
N LEU A 178 -14.11 -2.33 17.04
CA LEU A 178 -14.20 -3.47 16.13
C LEU A 178 -14.24 -2.92 14.71
N ALA A 179 -13.31 -3.34 13.87
CA ALA A 179 -13.29 -2.97 12.46
C ALA A 179 -13.11 -4.22 11.61
N SER A 180 -13.69 -4.21 10.40
CA SER A 180 -13.41 -5.26 9.43
C SER A 180 -11.94 -5.16 9.00
N TYR A 181 -11.21 -6.27 9.08
CA TYR A 181 -9.80 -6.36 8.70
C TYR A 181 -9.64 -6.59 7.19
N ASP A 182 -10.53 -7.42 6.63
CA ASP A 182 -10.47 -7.89 5.25
C ASP A 182 -11.71 -7.54 4.39
N GLY A 183 -12.70 -6.87 4.97
CA GLY A 183 -13.98 -6.58 4.29
C GLY A 183 -14.98 -7.73 4.31
N SER A 184 -14.63 -8.88 4.92
CA SER A 184 -15.41 -10.11 4.94
C SER A 184 -15.52 -10.65 6.37
N SER A 185 -15.15 -11.91 6.62
CA SER A 185 -15.33 -12.59 7.90
C SER A 185 -14.25 -12.30 8.94
N THR A 186 -13.17 -11.58 8.58
CA THR A 186 -12.07 -11.27 9.49
C THR A 186 -12.19 -9.87 10.08
N PHE A 187 -12.05 -9.78 11.39
CA PHE A 187 -12.15 -8.52 12.13
C PHE A 187 -10.88 -8.25 12.93
N ILE A 188 -10.61 -6.96 13.15
CA ILE A 188 -9.57 -6.47 14.04
C ILE A 188 -10.21 -5.73 15.22
N TRP A 189 -9.79 -6.04 16.44
CA TRP A 189 -10.24 -5.36 17.65
C TRP A 189 -9.18 -5.37 18.74
N ILE A 190 -9.33 -4.47 19.72
CA ILE A 190 -8.57 -4.54 20.97
C ILE A 190 -9.43 -5.22 22.01
N GLN A 191 -8.90 -6.18 22.75
CA GLN A 191 -9.60 -6.76 23.89
C GLN A 191 -8.81 -6.63 25.19
N GLU A 192 -9.53 -6.61 26.31
CA GLU A 192 -8.99 -6.67 27.66
C GLU A 192 -9.76 -7.72 28.46
N ALA A 193 -9.03 -8.57 29.20
CA ALA A 193 -9.63 -9.44 30.20
C ALA A 193 -10.02 -8.63 31.44
N SER A 194 -11.25 -8.82 31.94
CA SER A 194 -11.74 -8.14 33.14
C SER A 194 -12.47 -9.13 34.08
N ARG A 195 -12.29 -8.97 35.39
CA ARG A 195 -13.00 -9.74 36.43
C ARG A 195 -13.90 -8.79 37.23
N PRO A 196 -15.17 -8.58 36.84
CA PRO A 196 -16.03 -7.57 37.46
C PRO A 196 -16.27 -7.79 38.96
N SER A 197 -16.09 -9.02 39.46
CA SER A 197 -16.41 -9.42 40.83
C SER A 197 -15.34 -9.08 41.87
N ASP A 198 -14.15 -8.62 41.47
CA ASP A 198 -13.05 -8.51 42.44
C ASP A 198 -13.04 -7.21 43.27
N PHE A 199 -13.84 -6.19 42.91
CA PHE A 199 -13.87 -4.85 43.55
C PHE A 199 -12.49 -4.28 43.94
N SER A 200 -11.42 -4.79 43.34
CA SER A 200 -10.05 -4.50 43.71
C SER A 200 -9.61 -3.35 42.80
N TYR A 201 -9.44 -2.19 43.41
CA TYR A 201 -8.92 -0.98 42.76
C TYR A 201 -7.59 -1.19 42.01
N LYS A 202 -6.86 -2.28 42.30
CA LYS A 202 -5.61 -2.63 41.60
C LYS A 202 -5.83 -3.10 40.15
N HIS A 203 -6.96 -3.73 39.84
CA HIS A 203 -7.23 -4.20 38.48
C HIS A 203 -7.58 -3.06 37.51
N ASP A 204 -8.21 -1.98 38.01
CA ASP A 204 -8.46 -0.77 37.23
C ASP A 204 -7.18 0.05 36.93
N ALA A 205 -6.08 -0.19 37.66
CA ALA A 205 -4.82 0.54 37.43
C ALA A 205 -3.90 -0.13 36.38
N LYS A 206 -4.12 -1.41 36.05
CA LYS A 206 -3.28 -2.17 35.12
C LYS A 206 -4.11 -2.73 33.98
N HIS A 207 -4.21 -1.96 32.90
CA HIS A 207 -4.79 -2.43 31.65
C HIS A 207 -3.75 -3.23 30.85
N SER A 208 -4.11 -4.45 30.48
CA SER A 208 -3.39 -5.26 29.51
C SER A 208 -4.30 -5.47 28.32
N SER A 209 -4.04 -4.74 27.24
CA SER A 209 -4.86 -4.79 26.03
C SER A 209 -4.15 -5.59 24.95
N THR A 210 -4.89 -6.50 24.32
CA THR A 210 -4.41 -7.37 23.24
C THR A 210 -5.08 -6.94 21.93
N LEU A 211 -4.29 -6.54 20.93
CA LEU A 211 -4.79 -6.30 19.57
C LEU A 211 -4.94 -7.65 18.85
N LEU A 212 -6.15 -7.98 18.45
CA LEU A 212 -6.49 -9.24 17.80
C LEU A 212 -6.95 -9.05 16.37
N VAL A 213 -6.65 -10.05 15.54
CA VAL A 213 -7.22 -10.22 14.20
C VAL A 213 -7.73 -11.66 14.10
N ALA A 214 -9.04 -11.85 13.93
CA ALA A 214 -9.62 -13.19 13.84
C ALA A 214 -10.85 -13.25 12.93
N GLY A 215 -11.07 -14.43 12.34
CA GLY A 215 -12.31 -14.78 11.64
C GLY A 215 -13.44 -15.02 12.63
N LEU A 216 -14.61 -14.43 12.40
CA LEU A 216 -15.79 -14.61 13.26
C LEU A 216 -16.79 -15.63 12.71
N TRP A 217 -16.66 -16.02 11.44
CA TRP A 217 -17.45 -17.07 10.81
C TRP A 217 -16.71 -17.70 9.65
N ASP A 218 -17.13 -18.93 9.32
CA ASP A 218 -16.63 -19.67 8.17
C ASP A 218 -17.38 -19.24 6.91
N ASP A 219 -16.63 -19.06 5.83
CA ASP A 219 -17.17 -18.73 4.53
C ASP A 219 -17.24 -20.02 3.71
N LEU A 220 -18.40 -20.68 3.71
CA LEU A 220 -18.57 -22.09 3.30
C LEU A 220 -18.43 -22.34 1.79
N ASN A 221 -18.48 -21.30 0.96
CA ASN A 221 -18.18 -21.38 -0.48
C ASN A 221 -16.76 -20.86 -0.79
N ALA A 222 -15.83 -21.13 0.13
CA ALA A 222 -14.63 -20.33 0.36
C ALA A 222 -13.71 -20.20 -0.85
N ASP A 223 -13.50 -21.26 -1.62
CA ASP A 223 -12.34 -21.32 -2.53
C ASP A 223 -12.64 -20.74 -3.91
N ASP A 224 -13.75 -21.14 -4.52
CA ASP A 224 -14.20 -20.55 -5.79
C ASP A 224 -14.55 -19.08 -5.63
N ALA A 225 -15.29 -18.74 -4.56
CA ALA A 225 -15.62 -17.35 -4.27
C ALA A 225 -14.36 -16.50 -4.01
N LEU A 226 -13.37 -17.04 -3.27
CA LEU A 226 -12.10 -16.36 -3.03
C LEU A 226 -11.34 -16.10 -4.33
N LEU A 227 -11.27 -17.09 -5.24
CA LEU A 227 -10.55 -16.93 -6.50
C LEU A 227 -11.27 -15.98 -7.45
N CYS A 228 -12.60 -16.01 -7.52
CA CYS A 228 -13.40 -15.04 -8.27
C CYS A 228 -13.21 -13.62 -7.71
N GLU A 229 -13.32 -13.42 -6.40
CA GLU A 229 -13.10 -12.11 -5.76
C GLU A 229 -11.67 -11.62 -5.97
N LEU A 230 -10.68 -12.52 -5.89
CA LEU A 230 -9.28 -12.20 -6.15
C LEU A 230 -9.07 -11.71 -7.58
N GLU A 231 -9.64 -12.41 -8.55
CA GLU A 231 -9.57 -12.02 -9.95
C GLU A 231 -10.28 -10.67 -10.20
N GLU A 232 -11.47 -10.47 -9.62
CA GLU A 232 -12.20 -9.20 -9.66
C GLU A 232 -11.37 -8.06 -9.08
N VAL A 233 -10.70 -8.26 -7.94
CA VAL A 233 -9.83 -7.26 -7.33
C VAL A 233 -8.59 -6.99 -8.20
N LEU A 234 -7.96 -8.03 -8.74
CA LEU A 234 -6.77 -7.91 -9.60
C LEU A 234 -7.06 -7.28 -10.96
N ASN A 235 -8.29 -7.36 -11.46
CA ASN A 235 -8.71 -6.78 -12.74
C ASN A 235 -9.46 -5.44 -12.56
N GLY A 236 -10.14 -5.25 -11.44
CA GLY A 236 -10.96 -4.09 -11.13
C GLY A 236 -10.24 -2.96 -10.39
N ALA A 237 -9.04 -3.20 -9.85
CA ALA A 237 -8.30 -2.20 -9.07
C ALA A 237 -8.03 -0.90 -9.87
N LYS A 238 -8.39 0.23 -9.25
CA LYS A 238 -8.22 1.58 -9.81
C LYS A 238 -7.19 2.39 -9.04
N THR A 239 -6.27 3.01 -9.76
CA THR A 239 -5.26 3.92 -9.19
C THR A 239 -5.88 5.15 -8.54
N SER A 240 -7.03 5.60 -9.04
CA SER A 240 -7.82 6.71 -8.48
C SER A 240 -8.31 6.45 -7.05
N ALA A 241 -8.43 5.19 -6.62
CA ALA A 241 -8.77 4.83 -5.24
C ALA A 241 -7.63 5.15 -4.25
N GLY A 242 -6.41 5.39 -4.74
CA GLY A 242 -5.25 5.73 -3.90
C GLY A 242 -4.78 4.59 -2.98
N LYS A 243 -5.38 3.41 -3.07
CA LYS A 243 -5.04 2.23 -2.26
C LYS A 243 -3.72 1.61 -2.72
N ALA A 244 -2.90 1.14 -1.78
CA ALA A 244 -1.67 0.39 -2.10
C ALA A 244 -2.00 -1.08 -2.39
N PRO A 245 -1.21 -1.80 -3.19
CA PRO A 245 -1.42 -3.23 -3.46
C PRO A 245 -1.60 -4.07 -2.20
N LEU A 246 -0.75 -3.87 -1.17
CA LEU A 246 -0.86 -4.63 0.07
C LEU A 246 -2.19 -4.40 0.79
N HIS A 247 -2.80 -3.21 0.67
CA HIS A 247 -4.11 -2.96 1.27
C HIS A 247 -5.23 -3.71 0.55
N LEU A 248 -5.14 -3.83 -0.78
CA LEU A 248 -6.13 -4.57 -1.59
C LEU A 248 -5.96 -6.09 -1.47
N LEU A 249 -4.71 -6.56 -1.31
CA LEU A 249 -4.39 -7.99 -1.29
C LEU A 249 -4.40 -8.62 0.11
N ARG A 250 -4.44 -7.81 1.16
CA ARG A 250 -4.44 -8.27 2.55
C ARG A 250 -5.50 -9.35 2.86
N PRO A 251 -6.77 -9.24 2.39
CA PRO A 251 -7.77 -10.29 2.60
C PRO A 251 -7.30 -11.64 2.09
N PHE A 252 -6.76 -11.66 0.89
CA PHE A 252 -6.30 -12.87 0.21
C PHE A 252 -5.05 -13.44 0.86
N PHE A 253 -4.07 -12.61 1.22
CA PHE A 253 -2.87 -13.06 1.93
C PHE A 253 -3.20 -13.69 3.28
N PHE A 254 -4.20 -13.16 3.98
CA PHE A 254 -4.65 -13.73 5.25
C PHE A 254 -5.27 -15.12 5.03
N ARG A 255 -6.19 -15.27 4.06
CA ARG A 255 -6.85 -16.54 3.75
C ARG A 255 -5.93 -17.58 3.10
N LEU A 256 -4.93 -17.15 2.34
CA LEU A 256 -3.93 -18.00 1.68
C LEU A 256 -2.70 -18.27 2.56
N ARG A 257 -2.68 -17.80 3.82
CA ARG A 257 -1.63 -18.16 4.78
C ARG A 257 -1.69 -19.63 5.18
N ASP A 258 -2.88 -20.24 5.11
CA ASP A 258 -3.02 -21.69 5.22
C ASP A 258 -2.37 -22.34 4.00
N LYS A 259 -1.26 -23.04 4.27
CA LYS A 259 -0.45 -23.66 3.22
C LYS A 259 -1.15 -24.79 2.49
N ALA A 260 -1.99 -25.56 3.19
CA ALA A 260 -2.76 -26.64 2.57
C ALA A 260 -3.74 -26.04 1.54
N LYS A 261 -4.40 -24.94 1.91
CA LYS A 261 -5.28 -24.19 1.02
C LYS A 261 -4.52 -23.54 -0.14
N LEU A 262 -3.38 -22.89 0.13
CA LEU A 262 -2.54 -22.31 -0.94
C LEU A 262 -2.10 -23.37 -1.95
N SER A 263 -1.64 -24.53 -1.47
CA SER A 263 -1.21 -25.65 -2.31
C SER A 263 -2.37 -26.20 -3.16
N ALA A 264 -3.56 -26.36 -2.56
CA ALA A 264 -4.76 -26.80 -3.28
C ALA A 264 -5.20 -25.81 -4.37
N LEU A 265 -5.05 -24.51 -4.14
CA LEU A 265 -5.45 -23.45 -5.09
C LEU A 265 -4.34 -23.05 -6.06
N HIS A 266 -3.12 -23.58 -5.90
CA HIS A 266 -1.92 -23.15 -6.62
C HIS A 266 -2.09 -23.09 -8.15
N PRO A 267 -2.60 -24.13 -8.84
CA PRO A 267 -2.72 -24.11 -10.31
C PRO A 267 -3.62 -22.97 -10.82
N ARG A 268 -4.70 -22.65 -10.09
CA ARG A 268 -5.64 -21.58 -10.45
C ARG A 268 -5.07 -20.20 -10.12
N ILE A 269 -4.33 -20.07 -9.03
CA ILE A 269 -3.60 -18.85 -8.71
C ILE A 269 -2.58 -18.55 -9.82
N LEU A 270 -1.83 -19.54 -10.32
CA LEU A 270 -0.91 -19.34 -11.44
C LEU A 270 -1.61 -18.84 -12.71
N GLU A 271 -2.83 -19.33 -13.00
CA GLU A 271 -3.62 -18.85 -14.13
C GLU A 271 -4.02 -17.37 -13.98
N ILE A 272 -4.53 -16.98 -12.80
CA ILE A 272 -4.91 -15.60 -12.47
C ILE A 272 -3.70 -14.63 -12.53
N LEU A 273 -2.52 -15.12 -12.16
CA LEU A 273 -1.29 -14.34 -12.14
C LEU A 273 -0.73 -14.03 -13.53
N ARG A 274 -1.20 -14.70 -14.59
CA ARG A 274 -0.71 -14.45 -15.95
C ARG A 274 -1.00 -12.99 -16.36
N PRO A 275 -0.01 -12.28 -16.92
CA PRO A 275 -0.26 -10.93 -17.43
C PRO A 275 -1.23 -10.97 -18.60
N GLN A 276 -2.36 -10.26 -18.50
CA GLN A 276 -3.35 -10.18 -19.58
C GLN A 276 -3.35 -8.82 -20.31
N ALA A 277 -2.59 -7.84 -19.81
CA ALA A 277 -2.74 -6.45 -20.22
C ALA A 277 -1.62 -5.96 -21.15
N GLU A 278 -2.03 -5.28 -22.22
CA GLU A 278 -1.15 -4.58 -23.15
C GLU A 278 -0.21 -3.58 -22.46
N ASP A 279 0.90 -3.29 -23.13
CA ASP A 279 1.90 -2.35 -22.63
C ASP A 279 1.46 -0.88 -22.81
N HIS A 280 0.72 -0.38 -21.82
CA HIS A 280 0.30 1.02 -21.77
C HIS A 280 1.47 2.04 -21.86
N SER A 281 2.69 1.64 -21.48
CA SER A 281 3.83 2.57 -21.48
C SER A 281 4.26 2.96 -22.90
N ALA A 282 3.92 2.14 -23.90
CA ALA A 282 4.11 2.47 -25.31
C ALA A 282 3.29 3.70 -25.74
N HIS A 283 2.20 4.02 -25.03
CA HIS A 283 1.32 5.15 -25.33
C HIS A 283 1.60 6.42 -24.50
N VAL A 284 2.57 6.38 -23.58
CA VAL A 284 2.91 7.54 -22.74
C VAL A 284 3.51 8.63 -23.62
N LYS A 285 2.80 9.74 -23.79
CA LYS A 285 3.30 10.93 -24.51
C LYS A 285 3.65 12.01 -23.49
N VAL A 286 4.89 12.47 -23.52
CA VAL A 286 5.37 13.57 -22.67
C VAL A 286 5.73 14.73 -23.60
N ALA A 287 5.14 15.89 -23.37
CA ALA A 287 5.44 17.09 -24.16
C ALA A 287 6.86 17.58 -23.86
N ALA A 288 7.60 17.96 -24.90
CA ALA A 288 8.93 18.53 -24.75
C ALA A 288 8.88 19.87 -23.99
N TRP A 289 9.89 20.13 -23.16
CA TRP A 289 10.01 21.36 -22.39
C TRP A 289 11.12 22.25 -22.96
N PRO A 290 10.78 23.43 -23.52
CA PRO A 290 11.74 24.24 -24.26
C PRO A 290 12.67 25.07 -23.37
N SER A 291 12.28 25.38 -22.13
CA SER A 291 13.07 26.20 -21.22
C SER A 291 12.78 25.87 -19.75
N MET A 292 13.76 26.16 -18.88
CA MET A 292 13.63 26.00 -17.43
C MET A 292 12.77 27.14 -16.87
N THR A 293 11.50 26.85 -16.54
CA THR A 293 10.62 27.80 -15.84
C THR A 293 10.58 27.51 -14.34
N PRO A 294 10.20 28.48 -13.48
CA PRO A 294 10.09 28.25 -12.04
C PRO A 294 9.17 27.07 -11.67
N ASP A 295 8.10 26.86 -12.44
CA ASP A 295 7.12 25.80 -12.21
C ASP A 295 7.47 24.47 -12.89
N LEU A 296 8.47 24.45 -13.77
CA LEU A 296 8.79 23.28 -14.59
C LEU A 296 9.06 22.05 -13.73
N ARG A 297 9.86 22.19 -12.67
CA ARG A 297 10.20 21.07 -11.77
C ARG A 297 8.93 20.45 -11.16
N THR A 298 7.99 21.28 -10.74
CA THR A 298 6.67 20.84 -10.23
C THR A 298 5.86 20.12 -11.31
N VAL A 299 5.84 20.65 -12.54
CA VAL A 299 5.15 20.02 -13.69
C VAL A 299 5.80 18.68 -14.04
N PHE A 300 7.13 18.61 -14.09
CA PHE A 300 7.91 17.40 -14.35
C PHE A 300 7.62 16.33 -13.30
N ARG A 301 7.71 16.69 -12.01
CA ARG A 301 7.38 15.82 -10.88
C ARG A 301 5.95 15.30 -10.95
N THR A 302 4.99 16.18 -11.26
CA THR A 302 3.58 15.81 -11.36
C THR A 302 3.33 14.86 -12.54
N SER A 303 3.98 15.11 -13.69
CA SER A 303 3.95 14.23 -14.85
C SER A 303 4.53 12.85 -14.53
N LEU A 304 5.67 12.79 -13.83
CA LEU A 304 6.27 11.54 -13.37
C LEU A 304 5.33 10.77 -12.44
N VAL A 305 4.75 11.43 -11.43
CA VAL A 305 3.79 10.78 -10.52
C VAL A 305 2.61 10.20 -11.29
N ARG A 306 2.03 10.98 -12.22
CA ARG A 306 0.91 10.54 -13.05
C ARG A 306 1.27 9.32 -13.88
N HIS A 307 2.42 9.31 -14.56
CA HIS A 307 2.76 8.21 -15.46
C HIS A 307 3.38 6.99 -14.75
N LEU A 308 3.99 7.13 -13.58
CA LEU A 308 4.56 6.00 -12.82
C LEU A 308 3.55 5.31 -11.90
N PHE A 309 2.45 5.99 -11.53
CA PHE A 309 1.48 5.49 -10.56
C PHE A 309 0.01 5.63 -10.98
N GLY A 310 -0.30 6.37 -12.04
CA GLY A 310 -1.68 6.66 -12.47
C GLY A 310 -2.28 5.67 -13.48
N TRP A 311 -1.58 4.57 -13.80
CA TRP A 311 -2.10 3.55 -14.71
C TRP A 311 -2.59 2.32 -13.96
N ASP A 312 -3.87 2.01 -14.12
CA ASP A 312 -4.51 0.83 -13.52
C ASP A 312 -3.79 -0.46 -13.91
N VAL A 313 -3.48 -0.62 -15.20
CA VAL A 313 -2.74 -1.77 -15.72
C VAL A 313 -1.39 -1.97 -15.01
N LEU A 314 -0.69 -0.89 -14.66
CA LEU A 314 0.56 -1.00 -13.90
C LEU A 314 0.29 -1.41 -12.45
N LEU A 315 -0.74 -0.86 -11.80
CA LEU A 315 -1.16 -1.27 -10.46
C LEU A 315 -1.49 -2.77 -10.41
N GLN A 316 -2.22 -3.27 -11.40
CA GLN A 316 -2.61 -4.67 -11.53
C GLN A 316 -1.41 -5.61 -11.66
N LEU A 317 -0.40 -5.25 -12.46
CA LEU A 317 0.85 -6.01 -12.53
C LEU A 317 1.56 -6.08 -11.17
N ARG A 318 1.62 -4.95 -10.45
CA ARG A 318 2.27 -4.89 -9.14
C ARG A 318 1.53 -5.70 -8.07
N MET A 319 0.21 -5.75 -8.16
CA MET A 319 -0.61 -6.63 -7.31
C MET A 319 -0.33 -8.11 -7.62
N ARG A 320 -0.32 -8.51 -8.89
CA ARG A 320 0.06 -9.86 -9.29
C ARG A 320 1.46 -10.23 -8.84
N LEU A 321 2.44 -9.33 -8.99
CA LEU A 321 3.81 -9.56 -8.48
C LEU A 321 3.81 -9.81 -6.97
N SER A 322 3.02 -9.04 -6.21
CA SER A 322 2.93 -9.20 -4.76
C SER A 322 2.31 -10.56 -4.37
N LEU A 323 1.31 -11.02 -5.13
CA LEU A 323 0.70 -12.33 -4.92
C LEU A 323 1.62 -13.49 -5.35
N ALA A 324 2.32 -13.36 -6.46
CA ALA A 324 3.31 -14.35 -6.91
C ALA A 324 4.46 -14.48 -5.89
N ASP A 325 4.99 -13.36 -5.38
CA ASP A 325 6.01 -13.34 -4.33
C ASP A 325 5.48 -13.91 -2.99
N PHE A 326 4.22 -13.66 -2.65
CA PHE A 326 3.58 -14.26 -1.49
C PHE A 326 3.47 -15.79 -1.62
N ALA A 327 2.93 -16.26 -2.75
CA ALA A 327 2.77 -17.69 -3.02
C ALA A 327 4.14 -18.39 -3.01
N TRP A 328 5.12 -17.83 -3.72
CA TRP A 328 6.51 -18.28 -3.71
C TRP A 328 7.07 -18.51 -2.29
N LYS A 329 6.86 -17.57 -1.36
CA LYS A 329 7.38 -17.67 0.02
C LYS A 329 6.65 -18.70 0.89
N HIS A 330 5.41 -19.04 0.55
CA HIS A 330 4.54 -19.87 1.39
C HIS A 330 4.24 -21.24 0.80
N SER A 331 4.65 -21.52 -0.44
CA SER A 331 4.56 -22.83 -1.07
C SER A 331 5.38 -23.88 -0.32
N ASP A 332 4.82 -25.09 -0.21
CA ASP A 332 5.44 -26.22 0.50
C ASP A 332 6.33 -27.09 -0.40
N SER A 333 6.22 -26.99 -1.72
CA SER A 333 7.08 -27.73 -2.67
C SER A 333 7.98 -26.81 -3.48
N GLU A 334 9.19 -27.29 -3.80
CA GLU A 334 10.16 -26.58 -4.65
C GLU A 334 9.61 -26.32 -6.05
N GLU A 335 8.82 -27.25 -6.60
CA GLU A 335 8.16 -27.08 -7.91
C GLU A 335 7.21 -25.88 -7.91
N GLN A 336 6.33 -25.76 -6.90
CA GLN A 336 5.43 -24.61 -6.78
C GLN A 336 6.19 -23.30 -6.60
N GLN A 337 7.31 -23.34 -5.86
CA GLN A 337 8.21 -22.19 -5.74
C GLN A 337 8.84 -21.83 -7.08
N GLU A 338 9.36 -22.80 -7.85
CA GLU A 338 9.93 -22.53 -9.17
C GLU A 338 8.88 -21.89 -10.11
N GLU A 339 7.68 -22.46 -10.18
CA GLU A 339 6.58 -21.93 -11.01
C GLU A 339 6.18 -20.51 -10.62
N CYS A 340 5.97 -20.25 -9.32
CA CYS A 340 5.69 -18.91 -8.81
C CYS A 340 6.85 -17.94 -9.08
N GLY A 341 8.09 -18.41 -8.97
CA GLY A 341 9.31 -17.65 -9.23
C GLY A 341 9.42 -17.20 -10.68
N LEU A 342 9.12 -18.09 -11.63
CA LEU A 342 9.08 -17.77 -13.06
C LEU A 342 8.02 -16.70 -13.38
N VAL A 343 6.83 -16.82 -12.80
CA VAL A 343 5.75 -15.83 -12.95
C VAL A 343 6.13 -14.49 -12.33
N ALA A 344 6.69 -14.50 -11.11
CA ALA A 344 7.17 -13.30 -10.43
C ALA A 344 8.27 -12.59 -11.23
N GLN A 345 9.22 -13.33 -11.80
CA GLN A 345 10.30 -12.78 -12.63
C GLN A 345 9.76 -12.15 -13.92
N SER A 346 8.81 -12.80 -14.59
CA SER A 346 8.13 -12.25 -15.77
C SER A 346 7.38 -10.95 -15.44
N LEU A 347 6.61 -10.93 -14.33
CA LEU A 347 5.90 -9.75 -13.85
C LEU A 347 6.85 -8.60 -13.48
N LEU A 348 7.94 -8.92 -12.77
CA LEU A 348 8.97 -7.94 -12.39
C LEU A 348 9.62 -7.32 -13.63
N THR A 349 9.93 -8.14 -14.63
CA THR A 349 10.52 -7.71 -15.90
C THR A 349 9.57 -6.78 -16.66
N ALA A 350 8.29 -7.16 -16.77
CA ALA A 350 7.25 -6.31 -17.38
C ALA A 350 7.09 -4.96 -16.65
N ILE A 351 7.07 -4.97 -15.31
CA ILE A 351 7.01 -3.73 -14.51
C ILE A 351 8.26 -2.87 -14.74
N SER A 352 9.44 -3.48 -14.73
CA SER A 352 10.73 -2.80 -14.94
C SER A 352 10.76 -2.09 -16.30
N HIS A 353 10.41 -2.78 -17.38
CA HIS A 353 10.39 -2.22 -18.74
C HIS A 353 9.45 -1.02 -18.84
N ARG A 354 8.25 -1.11 -18.26
CA ARG A 354 7.24 -0.03 -18.27
C ARG A 354 7.70 1.21 -17.49
N VAL A 355 8.30 0.99 -16.32
CA VAL A 355 8.90 2.05 -15.50
C VAL A 355 10.05 2.71 -16.27
N LEU A 356 10.94 1.91 -16.85
CA LEU A 356 12.11 2.40 -17.58
C LEU A 356 11.72 3.20 -18.81
N ARG A 357 10.78 2.71 -19.63
CA ARG A 357 10.23 3.44 -20.79
C ARG A 357 9.63 4.77 -20.36
N THR A 358 8.87 4.77 -19.28
CA THR A 358 8.28 6.01 -18.72
C THR A 358 9.38 7.00 -18.35
N ILE A 359 10.45 6.57 -17.67
CA ILE A 359 11.57 7.45 -17.31
C ILE A 359 12.28 7.97 -18.57
N ILE A 360 12.61 7.10 -19.53
CA ILE A 360 13.26 7.48 -20.80
C ILE A 360 12.49 8.59 -21.51
N ARG A 361 11.16 8.48 -21.60
CA ARG A 361 10.32 9.49 -22.27
C ARG A 361 10.29 10.83 -21.53
N HIS A 362 10.35 10.83 -20.20
CA HIS A 362 10.49 12.08 -19.44
C HIS A 362 11.88 12.69 -19.62
N LEU A 363 12.94 11.88 -19.66
CA LEU A 363 14.30 12.35 -19.92
C LEU A 363 14.42 12.96 -21.32
N ALA A 364 13.86 12.29 -22.34
CA ALA A 364 13.84 12.78 -23.71
C ALA A 364 13.07 14.11 -23.82
N ALA A 365 11.94 14.24 -23.14
CA ALA A 365 11.18 15.49 -23.10
C ALA A 365 11.92 16.64 -22.41
N ALA A 366 12.82 16.34 -21.46
CA ALA A 366 13.64 17.29 -20.73
C ALA A 366 15.08 17.45 -21.29
N VAL A 367 15.38 16.86 -22.45
CA VAL A 367 16.78 16.72 -22.94
C VAL A 367 17.51 18.05 -23.06
N ASN A 368 16.82 19.10 -23.53
CA ASN A 368 17.40 20.44 -23.71
C ASN A 368 17.67 21.17 -22.38
N LEU A 369 17.24 20.59 -21.26
CA LEU A 369 17.34 21.15 -19.92
C LEU A 369 18.24 20.31 -19.01
N LEU A 370 18.85 19.25 -19.57
CA LEU A 370 19.82 18.44 -18.86
C LEU A 370 21.10 19.26 -18.62
N THR A 371 21.64 19.11 -17.43
CA THR A 371 22.94 19.66 -17.05
C THR A 371 23.99 18.55 -17.06
N PRO A 372 25.29 18.86 -17.03
CA PRO A 372 26.34 17.86 -16.89
C PRO A 372 26.14 16.91 -15.68
N ASN A 373 25.53 17.39 -14.60
CA ASN A 373 25.24 16.59 -13.40
C ASN A 373 24.10 15.57 -13.60
N ASP A 374 23.26 15.72 -14.63
CA ASP A 374 22.18 14.77 -14.94
C ASP A 374 22.66 13.61 -15.82
N ILE A 375 23.75 13.81 -16.56
CA ILE A 375 24.27 12.85 -17.54
C ILE A 375 24.56 11.47 -16.94
N PRO A 376 25.21 11.33 -15.75
CA PRO A 376 25.45 10.01 -15.18
C PRO A 376 24.16 9.21 -14.94
N PHE A 377 23.06 9.86 -14.55
CA PHE A 377 21.76 9.20 -14.40
C PHE A 377 21.14 8.82 -15.74
N VAL A 378 21.16 9.73 -16.73
CA VAL A 378 20.64 9.47 -18.10
C VAL A 378 21.33 8.25 -18.70
N LEU A 379 22.65 8.22 -18.60
CA LEU A 379 23.48 7.14 -19.09
C LEU A 379 23.17 5.78 -18.42
N ARG A 380 22.86 5.77 -17.13
CA ARG A 380 22.41 4.56 -16.42
C ARG A 380 21.06 4.06 -16.88
N VAL A 381 20.15 4.98 -17.20
CA VAL A 381 18.84 4.64 -17.77
C VAL A 381 19.02 4.04 -19.17
N VAL A 382 19.92 4.60 -19.99
CA VAL A 382 20.31 4.03 -21.29
C VAL A 382 20.87 2.63 -21.11
N VAL A 383 21.89 2.42 -20.27
CA VAL A 383 22.48 1.09 -20.05
C VAL A 383 21.44 0.07 -19.60
N GLN A 384 20.54 0.43 -18.68
CA GLN A 384 19.45 -0.44 -18.25
C GLN A 384 18.52 -0.87 -19.38
N SER A 385 18.28 0.01 -20.36
CA SER A 385 17.42 -0.30 -21.51
C SER A 385 18.09 -1.18 -22.56
N LEU A 386 19.40 -1.38 -22.43
CA LEU A 386 20.23 -2.19 -23.33
C LEU A 386 20.62 -3.53 -22.70
N LEU A 387 20.17 -3.82 -21.47
CA LEU A 387 20.45 -5.09 -20.82
C LEU A 387 19.78 -6.25 -21.55
N PRO A 388 20.37 -7.47 -21.53
CA PRO A 388 19.77 -8.66 -22.11
C PRO A 388 18.33 -8.89 -21.62
N GLY A 389 17.41 -9.18 -22.54
CA GLY A 389 15.98 -9.34 -22.25
C GLY A 389 15.13 -8.08 -22.40
N SER A 390 15.76 -6.91 -22.66
CA SER A 390 15.02 -5.68 -22.98
C SER A 390 14.30 -5.79 -24.34
N PRO A 391 13.04 -5.33 -24.45
CA PRO A 391 12.32 -5.26 -25.72
C PRO A 391 13.05 -4.38 -26.74
N ALA A 392 13.02 -4.77 -28.02
CA ALA A 392 13.75 -4.06 -29.07
C ALA A 392 13.34 -2.58 -29.21
N ASP A 393 12.06 -2.27 -29.01
CA ASP A 393 11.55 -0.90 -29.04
C ASP A 393 12.04 -0.07 -27.82
N LEU A 394 12.15 -0.68 -26.64
CA LEU A 394 12.74 -0.04 -25.45
C LEU A 394 14.23 0.24 -25.66
N SER A 395 14.97 -0.71 -26.22
CA SER A 395 16.39 -0.52 -26.57
C SER A 395 16.57 0.60 -27.60
N ALA A 396 15.67 0.69 -28.60
CA ALA A 396 15.67 1.76 -29.57
C ALA A 396 15.40 3.14 -28.95
N GLU A 397 14.44 3.23 -28.02
CA GLU A 397 14.20 4.45 -27.23
C GLU A 397 15.44 4.83 -26.40
N GLY A 398 16.15 3.85 -25.84
CA GLY A 398 17.42 4.02 -25.11
C GLY A 398 18.54 4.58 -25.98
N HIS A 399 18.78 3.99 -27.15
CA HIS A 399 19.76 4.51 -28.12
C HIS A 399 19.41 5.92 -28.60
N ASN A 400 18.13 6.20 -28.86
CA ASN A 400 17.69 7.53 -29.23
C ASN A 400 17.99 8.55 -28.11
N LEU A 401 17.67 8.22 -26.84
CA LEU A 401 17.98 9.05 -25.68
C LEU A 401 19.49 9.33 -25.55
N GLN A 402 20.33 8.32 -25.80
CA GLN A 402 21.78 8.48 -25.80
C GLN A 402 22.23 9.52 -26.85
N THR A 403 21.77 9.39 -28.09
CA THR A 403 22.13 10.29 -29.19
C THR A 403 21.70 11.73 -28.92
N ILE A 404 20.47 11.95 -28.49
CA ILE A 404 19.94 13.31 -28.25
C ILE A 404 20.60 13.96 -27.01
N SER A 405 20.89 13.19 -25.95
CA SER A 405 21.52 13.75 -24.75
C SER A 405 22.98 14.12 -24.96
N GLN A 406 23.74 13.32 -25.72
CA GLN A 406 25.11 13.66 -26.12
C GLN A 406 25.14 14.95 -26.93
N THR A 407 24.25 15.09 -27.91
CA THR A 407 24.16 16.28 -28.77
C THR A 407 23.77 17.53 -27.98
N ALA A 408 22.83 17.40 -27.03
CA ALA A 408 22.31 18.54 -26.28
C ALA A 408 23.29 19.08 -25.22
N VAL A 409 24.03 18.19 -24.54
CA VAL A 409 24.89 18.59 -23.40
C VAL A 409 26.34 18.83 -23.82
N PHE A 410 26.83 18.15 -24.86
CA PHE A 410 28.22 18.28 -25.35
C PHE A 410 28.24 18.65 -26.83
N PRO A 411 27.96 19.92 -27.18
CA PRO A 411 27.98 20.38 -28.56
C PRO A 411 29.39 20.32 -29.18
N ASP A 412 30.44 20.34 -28.37
CA ASP A 412 31.82 20.13 -28.79
C ASP A 412 32.22 18.64 -28.60
N PRO A 413 32.50 17.89 -29.69
CA PRO A 413 32.92 16.49 -29.62
C PRO A 413 34.19 16.26 -28.80
N HIS A 414 35.02 17.28 -28.61
CA HIS A 414 36.25 17.19 -27.82
C HIS A 414 36.01 17.32 -26.30
N GLN A 415 34.83 17.76 -25.88
CA GLN A 415 34.44 17.90 -24.48
C GLN A 415 33.59 16.73 -23.97
N VAL A 416 33.39 15.70 -24.79
CA VAL A 416 32.65 14.50 -24.37
C VAL A 416 33.37 13.94 -23.14
N PRO A 417 32.72 13.88 -21.97
CA PRO A 417 33.31 13.28 -20.80
C PRO A 417 33.73 11.87 -21.17
N VAL A 418 35.00 11.58 -20.91
CA VAL A 418 35.58 10.24 -21.08
C VAL A 418 34.60 9.23 -20.50
N ALA A 419 34.39 8.12 -21.21
CA ALA A 419 33.45 7.02 -20.91
C ALA A 419 33.51 6.44 -19.47
N ASN A 420 34.35 6.98 -18.60
CA ASN A 420 34.50 6.64 -17.20
C ASN A 420 33.44 7.33 -16.30
N SER A 421 32.67 8.31 -16.78
CA SER A 421 31.62 8.98 -15.96
C SER A 421 30.43 8.10 -15.59
N PHE A 422 30.35 6.88 -16.11
CA PHE A 422 29.34 5.88 -15.76
C PHE A 422 29.69 5.15 -14.46
N ASN A 423 30.98 4.98 -14.20
CA ASN A 423 31.47 4.16 -13.10
C ASN A 423 31.34 4.92 -11.79
N GLU A 424 30.76 4.25 -10.80
CA GLU A 424 30.74 4.78 -9.44
C GLU A 424 32.04 4.47 -8.73
N LEU A 425 32.47 5.34 -7.83
CA LEU A 425 33.58 5.04 -6.96
C LEU A 425 33.09 4.18 -5.80
N CYS A 426 33.78 3.07 -5.59
CA CYS A 426 33.60 2.21 -4.43
C CYS A 426 33.69 3.03 -3.13
N PRO A 427 32.64 3.05 -2.29
CA PRO A 427 32.67 3.82 -1.04
C PRO A 427 33.81 3.46 -0.10
N ALA A 428 34.32 2.22 -0.15
CA ALA A 428 35.40 1.74 0.71
C ALA A 428 36.80 2.07 0.16
N CYS A 429 37.10 1.68 -1.08
CA CYS A 429 38.45 1.79 -1.64
C CYS A 429 38.58 2.75 -2.82
N ARG A 430 37.51 3.45 -3.20
CA ARG A 430 37.44 4.42 -4.32
C ARG A 430 37.76 3.86 -5.71
N VAL A 431 37.95 2.55 -5.85
CA VAL A 431 38.07 1.88 -7.16
C VAL A 431 36.74 1.95 -7.90
N GLU A 432 36.78 2.07 -9.23
CA GLU A 432 35.61 2.08 -10.08
C GLU A 432 34.75 0.81 -9.92
N VAL A 433 33.43 0.99 -9.90
CA VAL A 433 32.41 -0.04 -9.82
C VAL A 433 31.58 0.03 -11.10
N PRO A 434 31.72 -0.94 -12.01
CA PRO A 434 30.96 -0.95 -13.25
C PRO A 434 29.48 -1.26 -12.98
N LEU A 435 28.58 -0.70 -13.79
CA LEU A 435 27.17 -1.07 -13.78
C LEU A 435 26.94 -2.34 -14.62
N GLN A 436 27.29 -3.49 -14.05
CA GLN A 436 27.03 -4.81 -14.66
C GLN A 436 25.65 -5.37 -14.25
N ASP A 437 25.24 -5.09 -13.02
CA ASP A 437 23.99 -5.54 -12.42
C ASP A 437 23.31 -4.37 -11.68
N ILE A 438 21.99 -4.27 -11.83
CA ILE A 438 21.15 -3.26 -11.17
C ILE A 438 20.88 -3.56 -9.70
N THR A 439 21.09 -4.81 -9.26
CA THR A 439 20.80 -5.27 -7.90
C THR A 439 22.04 -5.36 -7.02
N THR A 440 23.19 -5.68 -7.61
CA THR A 440 24.48 -5.84 -6.92
C THR A 440 25.50 -4.79 -7.36
N ALA A 441 26.51 -4.57 -6.53
CA ALA A 441 27.64 -3.71 -6.84
C ALA A 441 28.90 -4.29 -6.21
N VAL A 442 29.86 -4.69 -7.05
CA VAL A 442 31.12 -5.30 -6.62
C VAL A 442 32.27 -4.53 -7.27
N CYS A 443 33.20 -4.03 -6.46
CA CYS A 443 34.41 -3.39 -6.97
C CYS A 443 35.49 -4.44 -7.30
N ALA A 444 36.51 -4.07 -8.09
CA ALA A 444 37.61 -4.98 -8.44
C ALA A 444 38.40 -5.53 -7.24
N ASN A 445 38.34 -4.85 -6.08
CA ASN A 445 38.96 -5.31 -4.83
C ASN A 445 38.05 -6.24 -4.00
N GLY A 446 36.89 -6.65 -4.51
CA GLY A 446 35.98 -7.60 -3.85
C GLY A 446 35.03 -7.00 -2.80
N HIS A 447 35.06 -5.69 -2.55
CA HIS A 447 34.00 -5.06 -1.74
C HIS A 447 32.66 -5.18 -2.46
N THR A 448 31.68 -5.74 -1.77
CA THR A 448 30.33 -5.97 -2.29
C THR A 448 29.31 -5.17 -1.48
N TRP A 449 28.45 -4.43 -2.16
CA TRP A 449 27.24 -3.84 -1.58
C TRP A 449 26.04 -4.74 -1.85
N GLY A 450 25.13 -4.82 -0.88
CA GLY A 450 23.84 -5.54 -1.02
C GLY A 450 23.87 -7.04 -0.69
N GLN A 451 25.02 -7.61 -0.38
CA GLN A 451 25.06 -8.92 0.28
C GLN A 451 24.80 -8.75 1.77
N SER A 452 23.71 -9.36 2.26
CA SER A 452 23.53 -9.48 3.70
C SER A 452 24.64 -10.36 4.27
N ALA A 453 25.50 -9.79 5.11
CA ALA A 453 26.57 -10.53 5.82
C ALA A 453 26.03 -11.70 6.67
N PHE A 454 24.72 -11.75 6.88
CA PHE A 454 23.98 -12.87 7.47
C PHE A 454 23.59 -13.91 6.40
N GLN A 455 24.58 -14.56 5.79
CA GLN A 455 24.37 -15.92 5.30
C GLN A 455 24.50 -16.84 6.51
N LEU A 456 23.40 -17.06 7.23
CA LEU A 456 23.34 -18.22 8.11
C LEU A 456 23.57 -19.46 7.22
N PRO A 457 24.33 -20.46 7.68
CA PRO A 457 24.45 -21.74 7.00
C PRO A 457 23.10 -22.48 7.12
N ALA A 458 22.11 -22.03 6.34
CA ALA A 458 20.93 -22.81 6.05
C ALA A 458 21.33 -23.89 5.04
N PRO A 459 20.79 -25.12 5.15
CA PRO A 459 20.98 -26.15 4.14
C PRO A 459 20.66 -25.58 2.76
N ASP A 460 21.45 -25.98 1.75
CA ASP A 460 21.66 -25.33 0.44
C ASP A 460 20.42 -24.95 -0.41
N ILE A 461 19.22 -25.22 0.08
CA ILE A 461 17.96 -25.23 -0.67
C ILE A 461 17.03 -24.06 -0.29
N LEU A 462 17.29 -23.33 0.81
CA LEU A 462 16.49 -22.16 1.23
C LEU A 462 17.34 -20.89 1.39
N LYS A 463 18.23 -20.63 0.42
CA LYS A 463 18.85 -19.30 0.24
C LYS A 463 17.80 -18.33 -0.33
N VAL A 464 16.74 -18.06 0.44
CA VAL A 464 15.84 -16.93 0.18
C VAL A 464 16.65 -15.68 0.50
N ALA A 465 17.41 -15.24 -0.49
CA ALA A 465 18.14 -14.01 -0.44
C ALA A 465 17.10 -12.90 -0.36
N TYR A 466 16.82 -12.43 0.85
CA TYR A 466 16.39 -11.05 1.05
C TYR A 466 17.55 -10.18 0.59
N VAL A 467 17.68 -10.00 -0.73
CA VAL A 467 18.69 -9.15 -1.33
C VAL A 467 18.33 -7.73 -0.91
N SER A 468 18.99 -7.26 0.15
CA SER A 468 19.07 -5.84 0.42
C SER A 468 19.66 -5.21 -0.83
N SER A 469 18.86 -4.41 -1.55
CA SER A 469 19.35 -3.84 -2.81
C SER A 469 20.59 -2.99 -2.52
N ALA A 470 21.70 -3.34 -3.17
CA ALA A 470 22.98 -2.60 -3.09
C ALA A 470 22.84 -1.17 -3.59
N ARG A 471 21.86 -0.99 -4.47
CA ARG A 471 21.62 0.20 -5.26
C ARG A 471 20.25 0.78 -4.91
N CYS A 472 20.11 2.07 -5.11
CA CYS A 472 18.84 2.76 -4.96
C CYS A 472 17.84 2.19 -5.97
N SER A 473 16.69 1.70 -5.50
CA SER A 473 15.67 1.12 -6.37
C SER A 473 14.97 2.13 -7.28
N ILE A 474 15.37 3.40 -7.25
CA ILE A 474 14.83 4.49 -8.08
C ILE A 474 15.89 4.94 -9.09
N THR A 475 17.14 5.09 -8.64
CA THR A 475 18.20 5.75 -9.40
C THR A 475 19.36 4.84 -9.79
N THR A 476 19.37 3.60 -9.29
CA THR A 476 20.40 2.56 -9.46
C THR A 476 21.83 2.94 -9.02
N PHE A 477 22.03 4.10 -8.41
CA PHE A 477 23.27 4.45 -7.71
C PHE A 477 23.45 3.61 -6.43
N ILE A 478 24.69 3.31 -6.07
CA ILE A 478 25.10 2.58 -4.86
C ILE A 478 24.62 3.32 -3.62
N LEU A 479 24.00 2.57 -2.70
CA LEU A 479 23.56 3.10 -1.41
C LEU A 479 24.73 3.10 -0.42
N SER A 480 25.43 4.22 -0.33
CA SER A 480 26.58 4.44 0.56
C SER A 480 26.29 5.31 1.79
N THR A 481 25.02 5.57 2.06
CA THR A 481 24.54 6.49 3.12
C THR A 481 23.41 5.85 3.92
N PRO A 482 23.26 6.16 5.22
CA PRO A 482 22.10 5.76 6.01
C PRO A 482 20.82 6.55 5.64
N LEU A 483 20.93 7.64 4.87
CA LEU A 483 19.82 8.51 4.47
C LEU A 483 18.96 7.87 3.37
N VAL A 484 18.31 6.77 3.73
CA VAL A 484 17.48 5.96 2.84
C VAL A 484 16.08 5.77 3.41
N ARG A 485 15.17 5.40 2.51
CA ARG A 485 13.84 4.89 2.82
C ARG A 485 13.70 3.48 2.31
N THR A 486 13.01 2.62 3.07
CA THR A 486 12.84 1.20 2.79
C THR A 486 11.38 0.93 2.46
N CYS A 487 11.10 0.20 1.38
CA CYS A 487 9.75 -0.14 1.02
C CYS A 487 9.19 -1.17 1.99
N ILE A 488 8.00 -0.93 2.56
CA ILE A 488 7.36 -1.86 3.50
C ILE A 488 6.92 -3.19 2.87
N GLY A 489 6.79 -3.23 1.54
CA GLY A 489 6.30 -4.41 0.83
C GLY A 489 7.42 -5.36 0.40
N CYS A 490 8.46 -4.83 -0.24
CA CYS A 490 9.53 -5.64 -0.82
C CYS A 490 10.93 -5.33 -0.28
N SER A 491 11.03 -4.51 0.77
CA SER A 491 12.30 -4.14 1.43
C SER A 491 13.35 -3.45 0.54
N ARG A 492 13.01 -3.12 -0.71
CA ARG A 492 13.87 -2.32 -1.59
C ARG A 492 14.12 -0.96 -0.97
N LYS A 493 15.37 -0.51 -1.05
CA LYS A 493 15.83 0.76 -0.48
C LYS A 493 15.99 1.80 -1.57
N ALA A 494 15.73 3.05 -1.23
CA ALA A 494 15.96 4.20 -2.08
C ALA A 494 16.50 5.37 -1.25
N PHE A 495 17.18 6.32 -1.89
CA PHE A 495 17.55 7.57 -1.23
C PHE A 495 16.31 8.33 -0.72
N LEU A 496 16.50 9.11 0.35
CA LEU A 496 15.49 10.04 0.83
C LEU A 496 15.28 11.19 -0.17
N PRO A 497 14.06 11.73 -0.30
CA PRO A 497 13.83 13.00 -0.98
C PRO A 497 14.61 14.13 -0.30
N LEU A 498 15.06 15.13 -1.07
CA LEU A 498 15.79 16.28 -0.53
C LEU A 498 14.91 17.19 0.33
N SER A 499 13.60 17.17 0.10
CA SER A 499 12.60 17.87 0.90
C SER A 499 12.40 17.28 2.31
N THR A 500 13.05 16.15 2.63
CA THR A 500 12.91 15.50 3.93
C THR A 500 13.43 16.43 5.04
N PRO A 501 12.64 16.68 6.10
CA PRO A 501 13.08 17.49 7.24
C PRO A 501 14.38 16.95 7.83
N ASN A 502 15.29 17.84 8.25
CA ASN A 502 16.59 17.51 8.82
C ASN A 502 17.59 16.85 7.84
N SER A 503 17.34 16.89 6.53
CA SER A 503 18.38 16.52 5.57
C SER A 503 19.55 17.50 5.72
N PRO A 504 20.78 17.03 6.03
CA PRO A 504 21.96 17.87 5.87
C PRO A 504 22.01 18.36 4.41
N SER A 505 22.72 19.47 4.14
CA SER A 505 23.00 19.93 2.77
C SER A 505 23.21 18.76 1.79
N GLN A 506 22.82 18.91 0.52
CA GLN A 506 22.82 17.87 -0.55
C GLN A 506 24.10 17.00 -0.70
N ASN A 507 25.17 17.37 -0.02
CA ASN A 507 26.46 16.70 0.12
C ASN A 507 26.40 15.20 0.44
N TRP A 508 25.26 14.66 0.90
CA TRP A 508 25.13 13.23 1.21
C TRP A 508 24.79 12.35 -0.01
N LEU A 509 24.24 12.92 -1.08
CA LEU A 509 24.08 12.19 -2.34
C LEU A 509 25.45 12.01 -3.01
N PRO A 510 25.72 10.87 -3.68
CA PRO A 510 26.87 10.73 -4.55
C PRO A 510 26.92 11.87 -5.58
N ASP A 511 28.11 12.37 -5.94
CA ASP A 511 28.23 13.50 -6.88
C ASP A 511 27.48 13.25 -8.20
N ALA A 512 27.55 12.01 -8.71
CA ALA A 512 26.86 11.56 -9.91
C ALA A 512 25.32 11.57 -9.80
N ALA A 513 24.77 11.68 -8.60
CA ALA A 513 23.34 11.69 -8.30
C ALA A 513 22.80 13.09 -7.93
N ARG A 514 23.61 14.15 -8.06
CA ARG A 514 23.23 15.54 -7.72
C ARG A 514 22.62 16.33 -8.87
N GLY A 515 22.20 15.66 -9.95
CA GLY A 515 21.45 16.26 -11.04
C GLY A 515 20.00 16.55 -10.62
N TRP A 516 19.43 17.66 -11.10
CA TRP A 516 18.07 18.08 -10.75
C TRP A 516 17.01 17.04 -11.16
N ILE A 517 17.26 16.26 -12.21
CA ILE A 517 16.38 15.17 -12.63
C ILE A 517 16.27 14.12 -11.53
N VAL A 518 17.40 13.78 -10.90
CA VAL A 518 17.45 12.79 -9.81
C VAL A 518 16.71 13.33 -8.60
N GLU A 519 16.90 14.61 -8.27
CA GLU A 519 16.17 15.28 -7.18
C GLU A 519 14.65 15.15 -7.40
N GLU A 520 14.16 15.56 -8.57
CA GLU A 520 12.73 15.56 -8.88
C GLU A 520 12.15 14.14 -8.97
N LEU A 521 12.94 13.17 -9.44
CA LEU A 521 12.52 11.77 -9.45
C LEU A 521 12.39 11.21 -8.03
N LEU A 522 13.34 11.51 -7.14
CA LEU A 522 13.27 11.09 -5.74
C LEU A 522 12.07 11.73 -5.02
N GLU A 523 11.74 12.98 -5.32
CA GLU A 523 10.55 13.67 -4.82
C GLU A 523 9.25 13.05 -5.37
N ALA A 524 9.19 12.72 -6.66
CA ALA A 524 8.01 12.13 -7.30
C ALA A 524 7.69 10.73 -6.73
N VAL A 525 8.71 9.91 -6.51
CA VAL A 525 8.58 8.48 -6.23
C VAL A 525 8.42 8.23 -4.72
N HIS A 526 7.23 8.55 -4.20
CA HIS A 526 6.85 8.34 -2.80
C HIS A 526 6.42 6.89 -2.47
N ARG A 527 6.23 6.06 -3.49
CA ARG A 527 5.92 4.63 -3.40
C ARG A 527 6.92 3.83 -4.23
N CYS A 528 7.15 2.58 -3.88
CA CYS A 528 8.07 1.73 -4.62
C CYS A 528 7.64 1.54 -6.07
N LEU A 529 8.56 1.73 -7.02
CA LEU A 529 8.30 1.57 -8.46
C LEU A 529 7.88 0.13 -8.84
N PHE A 530 8.15 -0.85 -7.97
CA PHE A 530 7.95 -2.26 -8.25
C PHE A 530 6.74 -2.87 -7.56
N CYS A 531 6.51 -2.59 -6.27
CA CYS A 531 5.33 -3.14 -5.57
C CYS A 531 4.30 -2.06 -5.18
N ASN A 532 4.55 -0.78 -5.49
CA ASN A 532 3.67 0.37 -5.18
C ASN A 532 3.22 0.48 -3.72
N ASN A 533 3.97 -0.16 -2.80
CA ASN A 533 3.82 0.06 -1.38
C ASN A 533 4.63 1.28 -0.94
N SER A 534 4.22 1.87 0.18
CA SER A 534 4.88 3.05 0.73
C SER A 534 6.32 2.77 1.12
N PHE A 535 7.15 3.80 1.04
CA PHE A 535 8.44 3.81 1.69
C PHE A 535 8.29 4.29 3.14
N VAL A 536 9.08 3.73 4.05
CA VAL A 536 9.25 4.22 5.43
C VAL A 536 10.72 4.56 5.65
N SER A 537 10.98 5.57 6.46
CA SER A 537 12.32 5.93 6.91
C SER A 537 12.41 5.71 8.41
N VAL A 538 13.50 5.10 8.85
CA VAL A 538 13.84 4.94 10.26
C VAL A 538 15.03 5.87 10.47
N LEU A 539 14.75 7.10 10.92
CA LEU A 539 15.75 8.12 11.26
C LEU A 539 15.87 8.23 12.77
#